data_AF-A0A9E8CME9-F1
#
_entry.id   AF-A0A9E8CME9-F1
#
_cell.length_a   1.000
_cell.length_b   1.000
_cell.length_c   1.000
_cell.angle_alpha   90.00
_cell.angle_beta   90.00
_cell.angle_gamma   90.00
#
_symmetry.space_group_name_H-M   'P 1'
#
loop_
_entity.id
_entity.type
_entity.pdbx_description
1 polymer ?
#
loop_
_entity_poly.entity_id
_entity_poly.type
_entity_poly.pdbx_seq_one_letter_code
_entity_poly.pdbx_strand_id
1 'polypeptide(L)'
;MPTKPASAFAIEGAPMAKNTTPSFEEISASLARMGATALASIESIRSRIGSLRTRRSEIEGAPCTAEVLRARAISIVDDALNEFRSSMTGDLLAGPAARFSDNRATNAVRGVPALALMAAVNRDGLVEALVADALSAAASLGGSPVSEGERATLLADVDRDLLGAEVEEESFIRQLEAAGLGASIGRRGGCNPAVVLAYDAELRGFLEGAR
;
A
#
# COMPACT_ATOMS: atom_id res chain seq x y z
N MET A 1 24.38 -43.79 64.64
CA MET A 1 24.03 -43.47 63.24
C MET A 1 25.18 -43.92 62.36
N PRO A 2 24.96 -44.82 61.38
CA PRO A 2 26.04 -45.41 60.60
C PRO A 2 26.49 -44.48 59.47
N THR A 3 27.81 -44.31 59.36
CA THR A 3 28.54 -43.59 58.33
C THR A 3 28.54 -44.36 57.01
N LYS A 4 28.01 -43.72 55.97
CA LYS A 4 27.92 -44.24 54.59
C LYS A 4 29.30 -44.19 53.92
N PRO A 5 29.77 -45.25 53.22
CA PRO A 5 31.08 -45.23 52.57
C PRO A 5 31.07 -44.40 51.28
N ALA A 6 32.18 -43.72 51.04
CA ALA A 6 32.45 -42.92 49.85
C ALA A 6 32.47 -43.81 48.59
N SER A 7 31.55 -43.54 47.66
CA SER A 7 31.55 -44.14 46.33
C SER A 7 32.68 -43.55 45.48
N ALA A 8 33.64 -44.39 45.12
CA ALA A 8 34.66 -44.08 44.13
C ALA A 8 34.00 -43.90 42.76
N PHE A 9 33.92 -42.64 42.29
CA PHE A 9 33.58 -42.36 40.89
C PHE A 9 34.77 -42.73 40.02
N ALA A 10 34.66 -43.88 39.34
CA ALA A 10 35.54 -44.22 38.23
C ALA A 10 35.24 -43.23 37.09
N ILE A 11 36.19 -42.32 36.82
CA ILE A 11 36.16 -41.49 35.62
C ILE A 11 36.60 -42.41 34.48
N GLU A 12 35.65 -43.16 33.91
CA GLU A 12 35.84 -43.86 32.64
C GLU A 12 36.25 -42.82 31.59
N GLY A 13 37.47 -42.98 31.07
CA GLY A 13 38.05 -42.08 30.07
C GLY A 13 37.18 -42.05 28.81
N ALA A 14 36.42 -40.97 28.65
CA ALA A 14 35.70 -40.70 27.42
C ALA A 14 36.70 -40.73 26.24
N PRO A 15 36.42 -41.49 25.17
CA PRO A 15 37.32 -41.56 24.02
C PRO A 15 37.49 -40.16 23.45
N MET A 16 38.74 -39.68 23.43
CA MET A 16 39.12 -38.44 22.76
C MET A 16 38.64 -38.52 21.30
N ALA A 17 37.55 -37.81 20.98
CA ALA A 17 37.04 -37.71 19.63
C ALA A 17 38.17 -37.16 18.76
N LYS A 18 38.57 -37.92 17.74
CA LYS A 18 39.58 -37.47 16.77
C LYS A 18 39.04 -36.19 16.13
N ASN A 19 39.71 -35.06 16.36
CA ASN A 19 39.44 -33.80 15.67
C ASN A 19 39.80 -33.95 14.20
N THR A 20 38.86 -34.45 13.39
CA THR A 20 39.00 -34.50 11.94
C THR A 20 38.72 -33.11 11.40
N THR A 21 39.76 -32.41 10.95
CA THR A 21 39.61 -31.15 10.21
C THR A 21 38.79 -31.42 8.94
N PRO A 22 37.72 -30.64 8.67
CA PRO A 22 36.90 -30.82 7.48
C PRO A 22 37.74 -30.64 6.22
N SER A 23 37.43 -31.42 5.19
CA SER A 23 38.10 -31.31 3.90
C SER A 23 37.69 -30.03 3.15
N PHE A 24 38.51 -29.57 2.22
CA PHE A 24 38.17 -28.43 1.36
C PHE A 24 36.86 -28.66 0.57
N GLU A 25 36.60 -29.91 0.16
CA GLU A 25 35.36 -30.29 -0.53
C GLU A 25 34.13 -30.14 0.37
N GLU A 26 34.24 -30.53 1.64
CA GLU A 26 33.16 -30.37 2.63
C GLU A 26 32.86 -28.90 2.91
N ILE A 27 33.91 -28.08 3.03
CA ILE A 27 33.79 -26.62 3.24
C ILE A 27 33.11 -25.96 2.03
N SER A 28 33.54 -26.28 0.82
CA SER A 28 32.96 -25.70 -0.40
C SER A 28 31.50 -26.14 -0.62
N ALA A 29 31.17 -27.41 -0.37
CA ALA A 29 29.79 -27.90 -0.43
C ALA A 29 28.90 -27.27 0.66
N SER A 30 29.45 -27.01 1.85
CA SER A 30 28.73 -26.28 2.90
C SER A 30 28.43 -24.84 2.47
N LEU A 31 29.43 -24.13 1.94
CA LEU A 31 29.28 -22.76 1.46
C LEU A 31 28.24 -22.65 0.34
N ALA A 32 28.28 -23.58 -0.62
CA ALA A 32 27.30 -23.64 -1.72
C ALA A 32 25.87 -23.83 -1.21
N ARG A 33 25.67 -24.69 -0.21
CA ARG A 33 24.35 -24.88 0.43
C ARG A 33 23.90 -23.62 1.16
N MET A 34 24.78 -22.98 1.92
CA MET A 34 24.47 -21.72 2.60
C MET A 34 24.06 -20.62 1.60
N GLY A 35 24.78 -20.48 0.48
CA GLY A 35 24.44 -19.54 -0.58
C GLY A 35 23.07 -19.85 -1.21
N ALA A 36 22.79 -21.12 -1.51
CA ALA A 36 21.50 -21.53 -2.05
C ALA A 36 20.33 -21.24 -1.08
N THR A 37 20.51 -21.54 0.21
CA THR A 37 19.52 -21.22 1.24
C THR A 37 19.29 -19.72 1.36
N ALA A 38 20.35 -18.92 1.34
CA ALA A 38 20.26 -17.47 1.40
C ALA A 38 19.49 -16.87 0.21
N LEU A 39 19.77 -17.33 -1.01
CA LEU A 39 19.05 -16.89 -2.20
C LEU A 39 17.56 -17.28 -2.13
N ALA A 40 17.24 -18.48 -1.63
CA ALA A 40 15.86 -18.89 -1.42
C ALA A 40 15.13 -18.00 -0.40
N SER A 41 15.80 -17.57 0.66
CA SER A 41 15.25 -16.62 1.64
C SER A 41 14.93 -15.26 1.00
N ILE A 42 15.83 -14.71 0.18
CA ILE A 42 15.57 -13.45 -0.54
C ILE A 42 14.38 -13.59 -1.48
N GLU A 43 14.30 -14.69 -2.24
CA GLU A 43 13.19 -14.90 -3.16
C GLU A 43 11.85 -15.03 -2.42
N SER A 44 11.85 -15.65 -1.24
CA SER A 44 10.67 -15.69 -0.37
C SER A 44 10.23 -14.29 0.08
N ILE A 45 11.17 -13.43 0.49
CA ILE A 45 10.88 -12.03 0.87
C ILE A 45 10.33 -11.26 -0.34
N ARG A 46 10.95 -11.42 -1.52
CA ARG A 46 10.50 -10.77 -2.76
C ARG A 46 9.10 -11.18 -3.18
N SER A 47 8.79 -12.47 -3.06
CA SER A 47 7.45 -13.01 -3.29
C SER A 47 6.42 -12.38 -2.34
N ARG A 48 6.78 -12.24 -1.04
CA ARG A 48 5.95 -11.54 -0.05
C ARG A 48 5.75 -10.06 -0.40
N ILE A 49 6.78 -9.35 -0.86
CA ILE A 49 6.62 -7.95 -1.30
C ILE A 49 5.71 -7.88 -2.53
N GLY A 50 5.84 -8.83 -3.45
CA GLY A 50 4.95 -8.96 -4.61
C GLY A 50 3.49 -9.11 -4.20
N SER A 51 3.19 -10.02 -3.26
CA SER A 51 1.82 -10.22 -2.77
C SER A 51 1.27 -9.01 -2.01
N LEU A 52 2.10 -8.32 -1.22
CA LEU A 52 1.71 -7.08 -0.54
C LEU A 52 1.37 -5.96 -1.54
N ARG A 53 2.12 -5.83 -2.63
CA ARG A 53 1.82 -4.85 -3.71
C ARG A 53 0.53 -5.18 -4.44
N THR A 54 0.27 -6.46 -4.73
CA THR A 54 -1.01 -6.90 -5.30
C THR A 54 -2.15 -6.55 -4.35
N ARG A 55 -2.03 -6.88 -3.06
CA ARG A 55 -3.04 -6.56 -2.04
C ARG A 55 -3.28 -5.05 -1.93
N ARG A 56 -2.22 -4.24 -1.98
CA ARG A 56 -2.33 -2.77 -2.00
C ARG A 56 -3.18 -2.30 -3.20
N SER A 57 -2.87 -2.82 -4.39
CA SER A 57 -3.63 -2.50 -5.61
C SER A 57 -5.09 -2.96 -5.53
N GLU A 58 -5.37 -4.10 -4.91
CA GLU A 58 -6.74 -4.59 -4.68
C GLU A 58 -7.52 -3.65 -3.75
N ILE A 59 -6.89 -3.15 -2.67
CA ILE A 59 -7.49 -2.17 -1.76
C ILE A 59 -7.72 -0.82 -2.46
N GLU A 60 -6.79 -0.36 -3.30
CA GLU A 60 -6.98 0.86 -4.09
C GLU A 60 -8.13 0.72 -5.09
N GLY A 61 -8.24 -0.45 -5.74
CA GLY A 61 -9.29 -0.75 -6.71
C GLY A 61 -10.65 -1.13 -6.11
N ALA A 62 -10.75 -1.38 -4.80
CA ALA A 62 -11.98 -1.83 -4.18
C ALA A 62 -13.13 -0.81 -4.35
N PRO A 63 -14.38 -1.25 -4.59
CA PRO A 63 -15.51 -0.33 -4.74
C PRO A 63 -15.73 0.51 -3.48
N CYS A 64 -16.26 1.72 -3.64
CA CYS A 64 -16.65 2.58 -2.52
C CYS A 64 -18.02 2.18 -1.99
N THR A 65 -18.30 2.48 -0.71
CA THR A 65 -19.63 2.27 -0.13
C THR A 65 -20.66 3.24 -0.72
N ALA A 66 -21.95 2.89 -0.60
CA ALA A 66 -23.05 3.71 -1.11
C ALA A 66 -23.05 5.11 -0.49
N GLU A 67 -22.68 5.24 0.79
CA GLU A 67 -22.58 6.52 1.49
C GLU A 67 -21.51 7.41 0.87
N VAL A 68 -20.34 6.86 0.55
CA VAL A 68 -19.24 7.60 -0.09
C VAL A 68 -19.61 8.02 -1.51
N LEU A 69 -20.23 7.12 -2.29
CA LEU A 69 -20.72 7.45 -3.63
C LEU A 69 -21.76 8.57 -3.60
N ARG A 70 -22.69 8.52 -2.64
CA ARG A 70 -23.70 9.56 -2.42
C ARG A 70 -23.07 10.89 -2.02
N ALA A 71 -22.11 10.91 -1.11
CA ALA A 71 -21.39 12.13 -0.72
C ALA A 71 -20.66 12.76 -1.92
N ARG A 72 -20.00 11.95 -2.75
CA ARG A 72 -19.35 12.42 -3.99
C ARG A 72 -20.34 12.94 -5.01
N ALA A 73 -21.46 12.24 -5.23
CA ALA A 73 -22.52 12.68 -6.13
C ALA A 73 -23.11 14.02 -5.68
N ILE A 74 -23.36 14.20 -4.37
CA ILE A 74 -23.80 15.46 -3.79
C ILE A 74 -22.79 16.58 -4.07
N SER A 75 -21.49 16.35 -3.82
CA SER A 75 -20.44 17.34 -4.10
C SER A 75 -20.42 17.76 -5.56
N ILE A 76 -20.46 16.79 -6.49
CA ILE A 76 -20.46 17.06 -7.93
C ILE A 76 -21.67 17.90 -8.35
N VAL A 77 -22.86 17.57 -7.84
CA VAL A 77 -24.10 18.28 -8.16
C VAL A 77 -24.10 19.68 -7.53
N ASP A 78 -23.59 19.84 -6.31
CA ASP A 78 -23.48 21.14 -5.64
C ASP A 78 -22.47 22.05 -6.34
N ASP A 79 -21.34 21.51 -6.80
CA ASP A 79 -20.35 22.25 -7.59
C ASP A 79 -20.96 22.72 -8.93
N ALA A 80 -21.69 21.85 -9.63
CA ALA A 80 -22.40 22.21 -10.85
C ALA A 80 -23.48 23.27 -10.60
N LEU A 81 -24.21 23.20 -9.48
CA LEU A 81 -25.20 24.20 -9.10
C LEU A 81 -24.55 25.55 -8.76
N ASN A 82 -23.38 25.53 -8.12
CA ASN A 82 -22.62 26.75 -7.82
C ASN A 82 -22.08 27.40 -9.11
N GLU A 83 -21.62 26.61 -10.07
CA GLU A 83 -21.25 27.08 -11.40
C GLU A 83 -22.45 27.71 -12.16
N PHE A 84 -23.63 27.10 -12.05
CA PHE A 84 -24.85 27.69 -12.60
C PHE A 84 -25.17 29.05 -11.97
N ARG A 85 -25.08 29.14 -10.63
CA ARG A 85 -25.36 30.37 -9.90
C ARG A 85 -24.35 31.47 -10.19
N SER A 86 -23.08 31.14 -10.40
CA SER A 86 -22.04 32.12 -10.73
C SER A 86 -22.13 32.60 -12.19
N SER A 87 -22.56 31.72 -13.10
CA SER A 87 -22.78 32.07 -14.52
C SER A 87 -24.09 32.84 -14.76
N MET A 88 -25.11 32.61 -13.93
CA MET A 88 -26.30 33.47 -13.81
C MET A 88 -25.93 34.81 -13.18
N THR A 89 -25.35 35.70 -13.98
CA THR A 89 -25.01 37.05 -13.52
C THR A 89 -26.27 37.81 -13.13
N GLY A 90 -26.35 38.25 -11.87
CA GLY A 90 -27.37 39.19 -11.40
C GLY A 90 -27.42 40.48 -12.25
N ASP A 91 -26.34 40.79 -12.97
CA ASP A 91 -26.24 41.87 -13.96
C ASP A 91 -27.27 41.79 -15.09
N LEU A 92 -27.72 40.58 -15.47
CA LEU A 92 -28.81 40.42 -16.45
C LEU A 92 -30.14 40.96 -15.92
N LEU A 93 -30.37 40.90 -14.61
CA LEU A 93 -31.58 41.39 -13.94
C LEU A 93 -31.43 42.80 -13.37
N ALA A 94 -30.20 43.18 -12.98
CA ALA A 94 -29.88 44.47 -12.38
C ALA A 94 -29.65 45.59 -13.42
N GLY A 95 -29.50 45.25 -14.70
CA GLY A 95 -29.38 46.23 -15.78
C GLY A 95 -30.68 47.03 -15.99
N PRO A 96 -30.60 48.32 -16.42
CA PRO A 96 -31.78 49.10 -16.73
C PRO A 96 -32.63 48.40 -17.80
N ALA A 97 -33.96 48.37 -17.60
CA ALA A 97 -34.93 47.59 -18.38
C ALA A 97 -34.77 47.67 -19.92
N ALA A 98 -34.19 48.76 -20.44
CA ALA A 98 -33.87 48.95 -21.86
C ALA A 98 -32.76 48.04 -22.42
N ARG A 99 -32.08 47.23 -21.59
CA ARG A 99 -31.01 46.29 -22.01
C ARG A 99 -31.36 44.81 -21.84
N PHE A 100 -32.52 44.49 -21.27
CA PHE A 100 -33.02 43.12 -21.26
C PHE A 100 -33.55 42.80 -22.65
N SER A 101 -32.94 41.82 -23.33
CA SER A 101 -33.41 41.31 -24.62
C SER A 101 -33.40 39.80 -24.60
N ASP A 102 -34.37 39.19 -25.30
CA ASP A 102 -34.50 37.72 -25.39
C ASP A 102 -33.20 37.05 -25.89
N ASN A 103 -32.45 37.74 -26.75
CA ASN A 103 -31.14 37.28 -27.22
C ASN A 103 -30.09 37.22 -26.11
N ARG A 104 -30.07 38.18 -25.17
CA ARG A 104 -29.13 38.13 -24.03
C ARG A 104 -29.51 37.03 -23.04
N ALA A 105 -30.80 36.89 -22.73
CA ALA A 105 -31.28 35.81 -21.87
C ALA A 105 -30.96 34.43 -22.46
N THR A 106 -31.21 34.25 -23.77
CA THR A 106 -30.90 33.00 -24.48
C THR A 106 -29.39 32.72 -24.50
N ASN A 107 -28.55 33.72 -24.77
CA ASN A 107 -27.09 33.55 -24.80
C ASN A 107 -26.49 33.27 -23.41
N ALA A 108 -27.08 33.81 -22.34
CA ALA A 108 -26.67 33.51 -20.97
C ALA A 108 -26.88 32.03 -20.62
N VAL A 109 -27.99 31.43 -21.11
CA VAL A 109 -28.30 30.02 -20.87
C VAL A 109 -27.49 29.08 -21.79
N ARG A 110 -27.12 29.52 -23.00
CA ARG A 110 -26.33 28.71 -23.96
C ARG A 110 -24.94 28.30 -23.46
N GLY A 111 -24.36 29.06 -22.53
CA GLY A 111 -23.06 28.75 -21.94
C GLY A 111 -23.13 27.84 -20.70
N VAL A 112 -24.33 27.52 -20.21
CA VAL A 112 -24.51 26.74 -18.99
C VAL A 112 -24.29 25.25 -19.30
N PRO A 113 -23.41 24.55 -18.57
CA PRO A 113 -23.26 23.11 -18.71
C PRO A 113 -24.59 22.39 -18.46
N ALA A 114 -24.92 21.38 -19.26
CA ALA A 114 -26.18 20.63 -19.13
C ALA A 114 -26.37 20.06 -17.72
N LEU A 115 -25.29 19.61 -17.08
CA LEU A 115 -25.29 19.11 -15.71
C LEU A 115 -25.72 20.20 -14.71
N ALA A 116 -25.24 21.42 -14.88
CA ALA A 116 -25.53 22.56 -14.03
C ALA A 116 -27.02 22.97 -14.13
N LEU A 117 -27.59 22.94 -15.34
CA LEU A 117 -29.02 23.14 -15.56
C LEU A 117 -29.87 22.03 -14.92
N MET A 118 -29.47 20.76 -15.08
CA MET A 118 -30.17 19.63 -14.46
C MET A 118 -30.12 19.70 -12.94
N ALA A 119 -28.97 20.06 -12.36
CA ALA A 119 -28.79 20.28 -10.93
C ALA A 119 -29.74 21.37 -10.39
N ALA A 120 -29.95 22.45 -11.16
CA ALA A 120 -30.85 23.52 -10.78
C ALA A 120 -32.34 23.13 -10.82
N VAL A 121 -32.73 22.23 -11.72
CA VAL A 121 -34.13 21.80 -11.89
C VAL A 121 -34.50 20.66 -10.95
N ASN A 122 -33.64 19.66 -10.80
CA ASN A 122 -33.92 18.47 -10.00
C ASN A 122 -32.64 17.91 -9.38
N ARG A 123 -32.11 18.63 -8.38
CA ARG A 123 -30.91 18.26 -7.63
C ARG A 123 -30.97 16.84 -7.10
N ASP A 124 -32.02 16.50 -6.34
CA ASP A 124 -32.08 15.22 -5.63
C ASP A 124 -32.25 14.06 -6.62
N GLY A 125 -33.07 14.21 -7.67
CA GLY A 125 -33.20 13.20 -8.71
C GLY A 125 -31.90 12.97 -9.48
N LEU A 126 -31.10 14.02 -9.72
CA LEU A 126 -29.78 13.89 -10.34
C LEU A 126 -28.79 13.16 -9.42
N VAL A 127 -28.80 13.46 -8.12
CA VAL A 127 -27.97 12.74 -7.13
C VAL A 127 -28.34 11.26 -7.10
N GLU A 128 -29.63 10.91 -7.02
CA GLU A 128 -30.05 9.50 -7.04
C GLU A 128 -29.65 8.78 -8.33
N ALA A 129 -29.76 9.44 -9.49
CA ALA A 129 -29.36 8.87 -10.77
C ALA A 129 -27.85 8.58 -10.82
N LEU A 130 -27.00 9.52 -10.36
CA LEU A 130 -25.56 9.34 -10.28
C LEU A 130 -25.17 8.23 -9.30
N VAL A 131 -25.85 8.15 -8.15
CA VAL A 131 -25.61 7.09 -7.16
C VAL A 131 -25.99 5.72 -7.73
N ALA A 132 -27.13 5.61 -8.40
CA ALA A 132 -27.57 4.37 -9.02
C ALA A 132 -26.61 3.89 -10.12
N ASP A 133 -26.15 4.81 -10.98
CA ASP A 133 -25.14 4.51 -12.01
C ASP A 133 -23.80 4.09 -11.40
N ALA A 134 -23.32 4.82 -10.38
CA ALA A 134 -22.08 4.51 -9.68
C ALA A 134 -22.15 3.16 -8.94
N LEU A 135 -23.29 2.80 -8.35
CA LEU A 135 -23.50 1.50 -7.72
C LEU A 135 -23.50 0.36 -8.76
N SER A 136 -24.12 0.58 -9.92
CA SER A 136 -24.08 -0.36 -11.04
C SER A 136 -22.65 -0.61 -11.54
N ALA A 137 -21.88 0.48 -11.73
CA ALA A 137 -20.47 0.40 -12.08
C ALA A 137 -19.64 -0.29 -11.00
N ALA A 138 -19.85 0.03 -9.72
CA ALA A 138 -19.17 -0.61 -8.60
C ALA A 138 -19.44 -2.12 -8.53
N ALA A 139 -20.67 -2.56 -8.82
CA ALA A 139 -21.02 -3.98 -8.86
C ALA A 139 -20.24 -4.76 -9.93
N SER A 140 -19.89 -4.11 -11.05
CA SER A 140 -19.10 -4.72 -12.13
C SER A 140 -17.61 -4.88 -11.81
N LEU A 141 -17.06 -4.08 -10.88
CA LEU A 141 -15.67 -4.18 -10.44
C LEU A 141 -15.43 -5.42 -9.57
N GLY A 142 -16.49 -5.96 -8.94
CA GLY A 142 -16.39 -7.04 -7.97
C GLY A 142 -15.72 -6.59 -6.66
N GLY A 143 -15.66 -7.52 -5.70
CA GLY A 143 -15.11 -7.25 -4.36
C GLY A 143 -16.13 -6.64 -3.40
N SER A 144 -15.73 -6.54 -2.12
CA SER A 144 -16.57 -5.92 -1.08
C SER A 144 -16.36 -4.41 -1.07
N PRO A 145 -17.43 -3.60 -0.99
CA PRO A 145 -17.30 -2.15 -0.82
C PRO A 145 -16.53 -1.80 0.45
N VAL A 146 -15.64 -0.82 0.36
CA VAL A 146 -14.80 -0.34 1.47
C VAL A 146 -15.03 1.15 1.67
N SER A 147 -15.29 1.56 2.92
CA SER A 147 -15.42 2.98 3.26
C SER A 147 -14.07 3.70 3.13
N GLU A 148 -14.08 5.02 3.08
CA GLU A 148 -12.84 5.79 2.94
C GLU A 148 -11.91 5.65 4.15
N GLY A 149 -12.48 5.63 5.36
CA GLY A 149 -11.72 5.42 6.60
C GLY A 149 -11.12 4.01 6.71
N GLU A 150 -11.88 2.98 6.35
CA GLU A 150 -11.37 1.61 6.30
C GLU A 150 -10.29 1.46 5.23
N ARG A 151 -10.49 2.05 4.04
CA ARG A 151 -9.50 2.01 2.97
C ARG A 151 -8.19 2.65 3.40
N ALA A 152 -8.24 3.83 4.03
CA ALA A 152 -7.04 4.49 4.54
C ALA A 152 -6.31 3.63 5.58
N THR A 153 -7.06 2.97 6.47
CA THR A 153 -6.50 2.05 7.49
C THR A 153 -5.83 0.84 6.83
N LEU A 154 -6.53 0.17 5.91
CA LEU A 154 -6.03 -1.00 5.19
C LEU A 154 -4.79 -0.67 4.36
N LEU A 155 -4.76 0.49 3.69
CA LEU A 155 -3.59 0.95 2.96
C LEU A 155 -2.43 1.25 3.89
N ALA A 156 -2.66 1.94 5.00
CA ALA A 156 -1.60 2.24 5.97
C ALA A 156 -0.98 0.97 6.57
N ASP A 157 -1.79 -0.05 6.85
CA ASP A 157 -1.29 -1.34 7.34
C ASP A 157 -0.48 -2.09 6.26
N VAL A 158 -0.96 -2.14 5.02
CA VAL A 158 -0.21 -2.77 3.92
C VAL A 158 1.08 -2.00 3.61
N ASP A 159 1.06 -0.67 3.65
CA ASP A 159 2.25 0.16 3.43
C ASP A 159 3.28 -0.06 4.55
N ARG A 160 2.84 -0.24 5.80
CA ARG A 160 3.73 -0.61 6.93
C ARG A 160 4.36 -1.98 6.71
N ASP A 161 3.55 -2.99 6.34
CA ASP A 161 4.03 -4.35 6.07
C ASP A 161 5.01 -4.38 4.89
N LEU A 162 4.74 -3.60 3.86
CA LEU A 162 5.57 -3.47 2.67
C LEU A 162 6.91 -2.83 3.02
N LEU A 163 6.90 -1.74 3.79
CA LEU A 163 8.13 -1.12 4.29
C LEU A 163 8.94 -2.11 5.15
N GLY A 164 8.28 -2.84 6.05
CA GLY A 164 8.93 -3.85 6.88
C GLY A 164 9.60 -4.94 6.07
N ALA A 165 8.93 -5.48 5.04
CA ALA A 165 9.48 -6.49 4.15
C ALA A 165 10.63 -5.95 3.28
N GLU A 166 10.58 -4.69 2.84
CA GLU A 166 11.67 -4.06 2.09
C GLU A 166 12.92 -3.84 2.96
N VAL A 167 12.74 -3.42 4.22
CA VAL A 167 13.82 -3.30 5.20
C VAL A 167 14.41 -4.68 5.52
N GLU A 168 13.57 -5.70 5.66
CA GLU A 168 14.01 -7.09 5.84
C GLU A 168 14.87 -7.55 4.65
N GLU A 169 14.42 -7.33 3.41
CA GLU A 169 15.17 -7.64 2.18
C GLU A 169 16.55 -6.97 2.20
N GLU A 170 16.62 -5.65 2.39
CA GLU A 170 17.89 -4.91 2.35
C GLU A 170 18.83 -5.33 3.49
N SER A 171 18.30 -5.54 4.70
CA SER A 171 19.10 -5.99 5.84
C SER A 171 19.74 -7.37 5.58
N PHE A 172 19.01 -8.26 4.88
CA PHE A 172 19.48 -9.59 4.54
C PHE A 172 20.52 -9.54 3.42
N ILE A 173 20.29 -8.71 2.39
CA ILE A 173 21.26 -8.46 1.31
C ILE A 173 22.58 -7.96 1.89
N ARG A 174 22.55 -6.95 2.78
CA ARG A 174 23.77 -6.40 3.41
C ARG A 174 24.51 -7.43 4.26
N GLN A 175 23.80 -8.29 4.98
CA GLN A 175 24.42 -9.39 5.74
C GLN A 175 25.14 -10.39 4.83
N LEU A 176 24.57 -10.73 3.68
CA LEU A 176 25.21 -11.62 2.71
C LEU A 176 26.39 -10.97 1.99
N GLU A 177 26.27 -9.68 1.65
CA GLU A 177 27.37 -8.88 1.11
C GLU A 177 28.54 -8.84 2.11
N ALA A 178 28.27 -8.57 3.40
CA ALA A 178 29.28 -8.55 4.47
C ALA A 178 29.91 -9.93 4.74
N ALA A 179 29.15 -11.02 4.58
CA ALA A 179 29.63 -12.39 4.71
C ALA A 179 30.47 -12.86 3.50
N GLY A 180 30.60 -12.05 2.44
CA GLY A 180 31.27 -12.43 1.20
C GLY A 180 30.52 -13.49 0.39
N LEU A 181 29.27 -13.80 0.75
CA LEU A 181 28.39 -14.75 0.05
C LEU A 181 27.59 -14.08 -1.08
N GLY A 182 27.54 -12.75 -1.09
CA GLY A 182 26.64 -11.95 -1.91
C GLY A 182 27.32 -11.18 -3.04
N ALA A 183 28.31 -11.74 -3.74
CA ALA A 183 28.93 -11.07 -4.89
C ALA A 183 27.87 -10.74 -5.96
N SER A 184 27.33 -9.52 -5.87
CA SER A 184 26.31 -8.90 -6.71
C SER A 184 24.88 -9.44 -6.57
N ILE A 185 24.30 -9.46 -5.36
CA ILE A 185 22.84 -9.57 -5.24
C ILE A 185 22.22 -8.25 -5.73
N GLY A 186 21.59 -8.29 -6.91
CA GLY A 186 20.96 -7.12 -7.50
C GLY A 186 19.75 -6.66 -6.68
N ARG A 187 19.70 -5.36 -6.35
CA ARG A 187 18.54 -4.70 -5.74
C ARG A 187 17.42 -4.55 -6.79
N ARG A 188 16.15 -4.63 -6.38
CA ARG A 188 15.01 -4.50 -7.31
C ARG A 188 14.83 -3.04 -7.74
N GLY A 189 14.46 -2.83 -9.00
CA GLY A 189 14.29 -1.47 -9.57
C GLY A 189 13.13 -0.65 -8.96
N GLY A 190 12.26 -1.28 -8.17
CA GLY A 190 11.16 -0.61 -7.47
C GLY A 190 11.30 -0.60 -5.95
N CYS A 191 12.49 -0.82 -5.38
CA CYS A 191 12.70 -0.69 -3.94
C CYS A 191 12.56 0.77 -3.50
N ASN A 192 12.09 0.98 -2.26
CA ASN A 192 12.08 2.32 -1.67
C ASN A 192 13.53 2.84 -1.54
N PRO A 193 13.86 4.00 -2.16
CA PRO A 193 15.22 4.54 -2.12
C PRO A 193 15.68 4.88 -0.71
N ALA A 194 14.76 5.25 0.18
CA ALA A 194 15.10 5.53 1.58
C ALA A 194 15.62 4.28 2.30
N VAL A 195 15.09 3.10 1.99
CA VAL A 195 15.57 1.83 2.59
C VAL A 195 16.94 1.45 2.03
N VAL A 196 17.11 1.53 0.71
CA VAL A 196 18.37 1.17 0.04
C VAL A 196 19.52 2.07 0.49
N LEU A 197 19.24 3.36 0.69
CA LEU A 197 20.24 4.36 1.07
C LEU A 197 20.42 4.53 2.59
N ALA A 198 19.55 3.93 3.41
CA ALA A 198 19.61 4.05 4.87
C ALA A 198 20.93 3.49 5.42
N TYR A 199 21.46 4.09 6.49
CA TYR A 199 22.58 3.51 7.23
C TYR A 199 22.14 2.27 8.04
N ASP A 200 23.08 1.39 8.41
CA ASP A 200 22.75 0.17 9.18
C ASP A 200 22.11 0.45 10.55
N ALA A 201 22.38 1.62 11.14
CA ALA A 201 21.72 2.07 12.36
C ALA A 201 20.25 2.44 12.11
N GLU A 202 19.96 3.09 10.98
CA GLU A 202 18.61 3.51 10.60
C GLU A 202 17.77 2.28 10.21
N LEU A 203 18.34 1.33 9.46
CA LEU A 203 17.68 0.05 9.14
C LEU A 203 17.24 -0.71 10.38
N ARG A 204 18.09 -0.75 11.42
CA ARG A 204 17.70 -1.36 12.71
C ARG A 204 16.57 -0.60 13.39
N GLY A 205 16.60 0.73 13.37
CA GLY A 205 15.50 1.56 13.88
C GLY A 205 14.17 1.27 13.19
N PHE A 206 14.16 1.07 11.86
CA PHE A 206 12.96 0.68 11.14
C PHE A 206 12.41 -0.70 11.57
N LEU A 207 13.30 -1.68 11.79
CA LEU A 207 12.90 -3.02 12.24
C LEU A 207 12.32 -3.02 13.67
N GLU A 208 12.84 -2.14 14.53
CA GLU A 208 12.36 -1.99 15.91
C GLU A 208 11.02 -1.25 15.95
N GLY A 209 10.82 -0.23 15.12
CA GLY A 209 9.57 0.52 15.03
C GLY A 209 8.42 -0.21 14.31
N ALA A 210 8.73 -1.28 13.59
CA ALA A 210 7.74 -2.11 12.91
C ALA A 210 7.15 -3.23 13.80
N ARG A 211 7.65 -3.42 15.04
CA ARG A 211 7.17 -4.40 16.02
C ARG A 211 6.18 -3.79 17.00
#